data_AF-A0A1S6FQG5-F1
#
_entry.id   AF-A0A1S6FQG5-F1
#
_cell.length_a   1.000
_cell.length_b   1.000
_cell.length_c   1.000
_cell.angle_alpha   90.00
_cell.angle_beta   90.00
_cell.angle_gamma   90.00
#
_symmetry.space_group_name_H-M   'P 1'
#
loop_
_entity.id
_entity.type
_entity.pdbx_description
1 polymer ?
#
loop_
_entity_poly.entity_id
_entity_poly.type
_entity_poly.pdbx_seq_one_letter_code
_entity_poly.pdbx_strand_id
1 'polypeptide(L)' 'MRELLLLTAMLAQAGCGAREGLKPAEGASLPPAPYGETATPTPEDLLKPPVATRPARSDDLIESTDKRRTDKFDLPPPN' A
#
# COMPACT_ATOMS: atom_id res chain seq x y z
N MET A 1 16.78 -29.68 -21.52
CA MET A 1 15.46 -29.71 -20.86
C MET A 1 15.46 -28.97 -19.51
N ARG A 2 16.37 -29.27 -18.58
CA ARG A 2 16.45 -28.60 -17.28
C ARG A 2 16.64 -27.07 -17.36
N GLU A 3 17.55 -26.61 -18.22
CA GLU A 3 17.82 -25.18 -18.47
C GLU A 3 16.57 -24.44 -18.97
N LEU A 4 15.81 -25.05 -19.89
CA LEU A 4 14.58 -24.49 -20.46
C LEU A 4 13.47 -24.34 -19.42
N LEU A 5 13.43 -25.27 -18.46
CA LEU A 5 12.45 -25.33 -17.38
C LEU A 5 12.73 -24.26 -16.32
N LEU A 6 14.02 -23.96 -16.06
CA LEU A 6 14.42 -22.87 -15.17
C LEU A 6 14.12 -21.49 -15.78
N LEU A 7 14.40 -21.32 -17.07
CA LEU A 7 14.09 -20.09 -17.79
C LEU A 7 12.58 -19.78 -17.80
N THR A 8 11.74 -20.77 -18.12
CA THR A 8 10.28 -20.60 -18.10
C THR A 8 9.74 -20.29 -16.70
N ALA A 9 10.28 -20.90 -15.65
CA ALA A 9 9.91 -20.59 -14.27
C ALA A 9 10.28 -19.15 -13.86
N MET A 10 11.43 -18.63 -14.29
CA MET A 10 11.81 -17.24 -14.04
C MET A 10 10.92 -16.24 -14.78
N LEU A 11 10.57 -16.51 -16.05
CA LEU A 11 9.67 -15.63 -16.81
C LEU A 11 8.25 -15.59 -16.23
N ALA A 12 7.76 -16.71 -15.66
CA ALA A 12 6.44 -16.76 -15.03
C ALA A 12 6.33 -15.84 -13.80
N GLN A 13 7.44 -15.55 -13.12
CA GLN A 13 7.46 -14.71 -11.92
C GLN A 13 7.47 -13.20 -12.21
N ALA A 14 7.72 -12.79 -13.47
CA ALA A 14 7.85 -11.39 -13.83
C ALA A 14 6.54 -10.57 -13.68
N GLY A 15 5.39 -11.22 -13.53
CA GLY A 15 4.11 -10.55 -13.28
C GLY A 15 3.82 -10.24 -11.79
N CYS A 16 4.59 -10.80 -10.86
CA CYS A 16 4.35 -10.62 -9.43
C CYS A 16 5.16 -9.42 -8.92
N GLY A 17 4.50 -8.26 -8.73
CA GLY A 17 5.14 -7.07 -8.16
C GLY A 17 4.82 -5.74 -8.84
N ALA A 18 3.78 -5.66 -9.68
CA ALA A 18 3.30 -4.40 -10.22
C ALA A 18 2.97 -3.41 -9.09
N ARG A 19 3.48 -2.19 -9.19
CA ARG A 19 3.25 -1.09 -8.22
C ARG A 19 2.37 0.02 -8.79
N GLU A 20 1.73 -0.23 -9.91
CA GLU A 20 0.75 0.70 -10.50
C GLU A 20 -0.56 0.67 -9.72
N GLY A 21 -1.34 1.75 -9.82
CA GLY A 21 -2.66 1.82 -9.20
C GLY A 21 -3.58 0.72 -9.73
N LEU A 22 -4.31 0.07 -8.82
CA LEU A 22 -5.26 -0.98 -9.20
C LEU A 22 -6.41 -0.40 -10.01
N LYS A 23 -6.83 -1.13 -11.03
CA LYS A 23 -8.02 -0.83 -11.82
C LYS A 23 -8.94 -2.04 -11.83
N PRO A 24 -10.27 -1.85 -11.91
CA PRO A 24 -11.18 -2.95 -12.18
C PRO A 24 -10.79 -3.68 -13.47
N ALA A 25 -11.10 -4.98 -13.53
CA ALA A 25 -10.97 -5.73 -14.77
C ALA A 25 -11.81 -5.08 -15.88
N GLU A 26 -11.43 -5.29 -17.14
CA GLU A 26 -12.17 -4.73 -18.27
C GLU A 26 -13.65 -5.15 -18.21
N GLY A 27 -14.55 -4.17 -18.34
CA GLY A 27 -16.00 -4.37 -18.22
C GLY A 27 -16.54 -4.49 -16.79
N ALA A 28 -15.67 -4.54 -15.77
CA ALA A 28 -16.07 -4.48 -14.37
C ALA A 28 -16.18 -3.03 -13.87
N SER A 29 -17.07 -2.81 -12.91
CA SER A 29 -17.17 -1.54 -12.18
C SER A 29 -16.64 -1.69 -10.75
N LEU A 30 -16.40 -0.56 -10.08
CA LEU A 30 -16.10 -0.58 -8.65
C LEU A 30 -17.28 -1.18 -7.86
N PRO A 31 -17.00 -1.78 -6.69
CA PRO A 31 -18.06 -2.16 -5.77
C PRO A 31 -19.00 -0.98 -5.49
N PRO A 32 -20.31 -1.21 -5.30
CA PRO A 32 -21.21 -0.14 -4.93
C PRO A 32 -20.79 0.49 -3.60
N ALA A 33 -21.17 1.75 -3.39
CA ALA A 33 -20.91 2.45 -2.15
C ALA A 33 -21.46 1.66 -0.95
N PRO A 34 -20.72 1.58 0.16
CA PRO A 34 -21.20 0.93 1.37
C PRO A 34 -22.42 1.66 1.93
N TYR A 35 -23.21 0.95 2.73
CA TYR A 35 -24.44 1.49 3.30
C TYR A 35 -24.17 2.74 4.15
N GLY A 36 -24.89 3.82 3.86
CA GLY A 36 -24.75 5.10 4.56
C GLY A 36 -23.68 6.04 4.01
N GLU A 37 -22.90 5.58 3.01
CA GLU A 37 -21.86 6.40 2.38
C GLU A 37 -22.39 7.10 1.15
N THR A 38 -22.07 8.39 1.00
CA THR A 38 -22.54 9.19 -0.14
C THR A 38 -21.71 9.01 -1.40
N ALA A 39 -20.49 8.47 -1.26
CA ALA A 39 -19.53 8.31 -2.34
C ALA A 39 -19.11 6.85 -2.50
N THR A 40 -18.87 6.43 -3.74
CA THR A 40 -18.23 5.16 -4.04
C THR A 40 -16.73 5.27 -3.78
N PRO A 41 -16.12 4.38 -2.98
CA PRO A 41 -14.69 4.45 -2.66
C PRO A 41 -13.82 4.19 -3.90
N THR A 42 -12.67 4.85 -3.97
CA THR A 42 -11.66 4.61 -5.02
C THR A 42 -10.89 3.31 -4.75
N PRO A 43 -10.18 2.74 -5.75
CA PRO A 43 -9.28 1.60 -5.51
C PRO A 43 -8.30 1.85 -4.36
N GLU A 44 -7.73 3.05 -4.28
CA GLU A 44 -6.79 3.44 -3.23
C GLU A 44 -7.44 3.45 -1.84
N ASP A 45 -8.70 3.91 -1.74
CA ASP A 45 -9.44 3.92 -0.48
C ASP A 45 -9.71 2.49 0.02
N LEU A 46 -10.02 1.56 -0.88
CA LEU A 46 -10.28 0.15 -0.54
C LEU A 46 -9.04 -0.60 -0.05
N LEU A 47 -7.85 -0.15 -0.48
CA LEU A 47 -6.57 -0.70 -0.01
C LEU A 47 -6.13 -0.11 1.34
N LYS A 48 -6.78 0.97 1.79
CA LYS A 48 -6.45 1.62 3.05
C LYS A 48 -7.28 1.00 4.19
N PRO A 49 -6.66 0.25 5.12
CA PRO A 49 -7.39 -0.32 6.24
C PRO A 49 -7.97 0.79 7.13
N PRO A 50 -9.22 0.68 7.59
CA PRO A 50 -9.79 1.64 8.52
C PRO A 50 -9.12 1.56 9.88
N VAL A 51 -9.18 2.64 10.66
CA VAL A 51 -8.59 2.71 12.02
C VAL A 51 -9.14 1.60 12.92
N ALA A 52 -10.40 1.22 12.75
CA ALA A 52 -11.03 0.14 13.52
C ALA A 52 -10.34 -1.23 13.34
N THR A 53 -9.66 -1.46 12.21
CA THR A 53 -8.94 -2.72 11.96
C THR A 53 -7.74 -2.88 12.88
N ARG A 54 -7.06 -1.77 13.20
CA ARG A 54 -5.94 -1.74 14.15
C ARG A 54 -5.88 -0.37 14.83
N PRO A 55 -6.67 -0.15 15.89
CA PRO A 55 -6.68 1.12 16.61
C PRO A 55 -5.33 1.36 17.28
N ALA A 56 -4.83 2.59 17.21
CA ALA A 56 -3.63 2.98 17.92
C ALA A 56 -3.89 3.06 19.44
N ARG A 57 -2.92 2.60 20.23
CA ARG A 57 -2.92 2.71 21.70
C ARG A 57 -1.78 3.60 22.17
N SER A 58 -1.93 4.18 23.37
CA SER A 58 -0.92 5.09 23.93
C SER A 58 0.41 4.41 24.26
N ASP A 59 0.39 3.10 24.48
CA ASP A 59 1.53 2.25 24.78
C ASP A 59 2.10 1.52 23.54
N ASP A 60 1.53 1.76 22.35
CA ASP A 60 2.04 1.17 21.12
C ASP A 60 3.43 1.74 20.78
N LEU A 61 4.28 0.89 20.20
CA LEU A 61 5.59 1.30 19.71
C LEU A 61 5.44 2.20 18.48
N ILE A 62 6.36 3.15 18.32
CA ILE A 62 6.49 3.96 17.10
C ILE A 62 6.78 3.04 15.91
N GLU A 63 5.96 3.12 14.86
CA GLU A 63 6.14 2.35 13.63
C GLU A 63 7.09 3.05 12.66
N SER A 64 7.63 2.30 11.70
CA SER A 64 8.48 2.87 10.65
C SER A 64 7.72 3.82 9.71
N THR A 65 6.41 3.69 9.67
CA THR A 65 5.45 4.53 8.94
C THR A 65 5.12 5.83 9.65
N ASP A 66 5.42 5.95 10.95
CA ASP A 66 5.15 7.17 11.69
C ASP A 66 6.10 8.28 11.28
N LYS A 67 5.54 9.47 11.03
CA LYS A 67 6.32 10.67 10.73
C LYS A 67 7.17 11.03 11.95
N ARG A 68 8.48 10.82 11.84
CA ARG A 68 9.43 11.24 12.88
C ARG A 68 9.35 12.74 13.08
N ARG A 69 9.41 13.16 14.34
CA ARG A 69 9.54 14.57 14.70
C ARG A 69 10.84 15.09 14.13
N THR A 70 10.80 16.31 13.57
CA THR A 70 12.01 17.00 13.12
C THR A 70 12.98 17.11 14.29
N ASP A 71 14.24 16.75 14.05
CA ASP A 71 15.29 16.91 15.05
C ASP A 71 15.55 18.40 15.27
N LYS A 72 15.41 18.87 16.51
CA LYS A 72 15.65 20.27 16.85
C LYS A 72 17.14 20.60 16.91
N PHE A 73 18.01 19.59 16.91
CA PHE A 73 19.46 19.74 16.99
C PHE A 73 20.18 19.53 15.66
N ASP A 74 19.43 19.22 14.59
CA ASP A 74 19.95 19.19 13.21
C ASP A 74 20.12 20.61 12.68
N LEU A 75 21.07 21.34 13.29
CA LEU A 75 21.41 22.71 12.95
C LEU A 75 22.51 22.70 11.87
N PRO A 76 22.47 23.63 10.89
CA PRO A 76 23.55 23.76 9.92
C PRO A 76 24.88 24.13 10.61
N PRO A 77 26.04 23.78 10.03
CA PRO A 77 27.34 24.12 10.59
C PRO A 77 27.52 25.65 10.69
N PRO A 78 28.21 26.15 11.73
CA PRO A 78 28.55 27.57 11.83
C PRO A 78 29.57 27.96 10.74
N ASN A 79 29.45 29.20 10.25
CA ASN A 79 30.33 29.78 9.23
C ASN A 79 31.80 29.89 9.67
#